data_AF-A0A2W7NNX9-F1
#
_entry.id   AF-A0A2W7NNX9-F1
#
_cell.length_a   1.000
_cell.length_b   1.000
_cell.length_c   1.000
_cell.angle_alpha   90.00
_cell.angle_beta   90.00
_cell.angle_gamma   90.00
#
_symmetry.space_group_name_H-M   'P 1'
#
loop_
_entity.id
_entity.type
_entity.pdbx_description
1 polymer ?
#
loop_
_entity_poly.entity_id
_entity_poly.type
_entity_poly.pdbx_seq_one_letter_code
_entity_poly.pdbx_strand_id
1 'polypeptide(L)'
;MNKYLLALILASSTLFALAQYKSNTHTKRCNSSHCKITRVSIGKEKTMVEFNVKSPYINSDSTLIISLSDSLYIQDCATKRKYYLIKSNAATVYPNKYQLKEKESFNFSLEFKPIPQNCTLVNIIDNSELGGFNFYKVKIVNLNELNKTVTPNPSIFEFGL
;
A
#
# COMPACT_ATOMS: atom_id res chain seq x y z
N MET A 1 -28.11 -30.74 31.01
CA MET A 1 -27.09 -30.13 30.13
C MET A 1 -27.80 -29.64 28.87
N ASN A 2 -27.89 -28.32 28.68
CA ASN A 2 -28.89 -27.68 27.83
C ASN A 2 -28.52 -27.80 26.33
N LYS A 3 -29.35 -28.47 25.52
CA LYS A 3 -29.08 -28.75 24.09
C LYS A 3 -28.93 -27.48 23.23
N TYR A 4 -29.33 -26.32 23.77
CA TYR A 4 -29.19 -25.01 23.13
C TYR A 4 -27.81 -24.37 23.31
N LEU A 5 -26.97 -24.87 24.21
CA LEU A 5 -25.64 -24.29 24.45
C LEU A 5 -24.62 -24.70 23.37
N LEU A 6 -24.81 -25.85 22.72
CA LEU A 6 -23.95 -26.29 21.61
C LEU A 6 -24.25 -25.56 20.29
N ALA A 7 -25.48 -25.07 20.10
CA ALA A 7 -25.89 -24.39 18.88
C ALA A 7 -25.32 -22.96 18.79
N LEU A 8 -24.95 -22.33 19.91
CA LEU A 8 -24.34 -20.99 19.91
C LEU A 8 -22.86 -20.99 19.52
N ILE A 9 -22.16 -22.13 19.60
CA ILE A 9 -20.72 -22.21 19.31
C ILE A 9 -20.46 -22.45 17.81
N LEU A 10 -21.45 -22.94 17.06
CA LEU A 10 -21.32 -23.18 15.61
C LEU A 10 -21.76 -22.00 14.72
N ALA A 11 -22.25 -20.91 15.33
CA ALA A 11 -22.49 -19.64 14.65
C ALA A 11 -21.32 -18.65 14.80
N SER A 12 -20.12 -19.14 15.18
CA SER A 12 -18.86 -18.43 14.91
C SER A 12 -18.61 -18.49 13.41
N SER A 13 -19.44 -17.72 12.70
CA SER A 13 -19.22 -17.30 11.34
C SER A 13 -17.76 -16.88 11.24
N THR A 14 -17.02 -17.63 10.44
CA THR A 14 -15.77 -17.18 9.87
C THR A 14 -16.10 -15.91 9.10
N LEU A 15 -16.02 -14.77 9.79
CA LEU A 15 -15.90 -13.46 9.19
C LEU A 15 -14.56 -13.49 8.47
N PHE A 16 -14.56 -14.08 7.27
CA PHE A 16 -13.56 -13.79 6.27
C PHE A 16 -13.67 -12.29 6.03
N ALA A 17 -12.82 -11.53 6.73
CA ALA A 17 -12.61 -10.14 6.43
C ALA A 17 -12.14 -10.12 4.99
N LEU A 18 -13.04 -9.75 4.08
CA LEU A 18 -12.71 -9.48 2.69
C LEU A 18 -11.73 -8.29 2.72
N ALA A 19 -10.44 -8.60 2.79
CA ALA A 19 -9.40 -7.64 2.52
C ALA A 19 -9.65 -7.15 1.10
N GLN A 20 -10.04 -5.89 0.95
CA GLN A 20 -10.21 -5.33 -0.37
C GLN A 20 -8.82 -5.17 -0.96
N TYR A 21 -8.52 -6.06 -1.91
CA TYR A 21 -7.29 -6.03 -2.67
C TYR A 21 -7.37 -4.89 -3.68
N LYS A 22 -6.55 -3.87 -3.51
CA LYS A 22 -6.50 -2.71 -4.40
C LYS A 22 -5.09 -2.63 -4.99
N SER A 23 -4.95 -2.90 -6.29
CA SER A 23 -3.70 -2.64 -7.00
C SER A 23 -3.99 -1.89 -8.29
N ASN A 24 -3.37 -0.71 -8.37
CA ASN A 24 -2.69 -0.06 -9.50
C ASN A 24 -2.55 1.40 -9.05
N THR A 25 -1.56 1.66 -8.20
CA THR A 25 -1.41 2.99 -7.60
C THR A 25 -0.72 3.91 -8.59
N HIS A 26 -1.46 4.86 -9.15
CA HIS A 26 -0.86 5.99 -9.84
C HIS A 26 -0.52 7.06 -8.80
N THR A 27 0.75 7.43 -8.75
CA THR A 27 1.24 8.52 -7.89
C THR A 27 1.49 9.75 -8.74
N LYS A 28 0.93 10.89 -8.37
CA LYS A 28 1.14 12.14 -9.13
C LYS A 28 2.52 12.75 -8.88
N ARG A 29 3.07 12.57 -7.68
CA ARG A 29 4.41 13.08 -7.31
C ARG A 29 5.03 12.17 -6.25
N CYS A 30 6.29 11.81 -6.43
CA CYS A 30 7.15 11.15 -5.45
C CYS A 30 8.44 11.95 -5.33
N ASN A 31 8.99 12.10 -4.13
CA ASN A 31 10.32 12.71 -3.92
C ASN A 31 11.47 11.67 -3.92
N SER A 32 11.17 10.38 -4.15
CA SER A 32 12.14 9.31 -4.33
C SER A 32 11.90 8.59 -5.66
N SER A 33 12.75 8.84 -6.65
CA SER A 33 12.71 8.19 -7.98
C SER A 33 12.98 6.68 -7.92
N HIS A 34 13.54 6.20 -6.82
CA HIS A 34 14.05 4.86 -6.66
C HIS A 34 13.15 3.95 -5.82
N CYS A 35 12.12 4.53 -5.19
CA CYS A 35 11.11 3.81 -4.41
C CYS A 35 9.77 3.85 -5.15
N LYS A 36 9.12 2.69 -5.25
CA LYS A 36 7.80 2.56 -5.88
C LYS A 36 6.85 1.87 -4.92
N ILE A 37 5.60 2.35 -4.88
CA ILE A 37 4.50 1.60 -4.28
C ILE A 37 4.13 0.48 -5.25
N THR A 38 4.17 -0.76 -4.78
CA THR A 38 3.75 -1.93 -5.56
C THR A 38 2.30 -2.30 -5.26
N ARG A 39 1.83 -2.07 -4.03
CA ARG A 39 0.47 -2.40 -3.61
C ARG A 39 -0.02 -1.58 -2.41
N VAL A 40 -1.33 -1.32 -2.36
CA VAL A 40 -2.02 -0.76 -1.19
C VAL A 40 -3.25 -1.62 -0.87
N SER A 41 -3.26 -2.26 0.30
CA SER A 41 -4.37 -3.10 0.74
C SER A 41 -5.09 -2.45 1.92
N ILE A 42 -6.40 -2.21 1.78
CA ILE A 42 -7.22 -1.62 2.86
C ILE A 42 -8.04 -2.73 3.52
N GLY A 43 -7.65 -3.10 4.73
CA GLY A 43 -8.38 -4.00 5.61
C GLY A 43 -9.19 -3.26 6.66
N LYS A 44 -10.04 -4.00 7.39
CA LYS A 44 -10.82 -3.45 8.52
C LYS A 44 -9.92 -3.07 9.70
N GLU A 45 -8.87 -3.84 9.94
CA GLU A 45 -7.99 -3.67 11.10
C GLU A 45 -6.73 -2.86 10.79
N LYS A 46 -6.27 -2.89 9.53
CA LYS A 46 -5.05 -2.21 9.11
C LYS A 46 -5.09 -1.85 7.63
N THR A 47 -4.27 -0.86 7.27
CA THR A 47 -3.92 -0.58 5.87
C THR A 47 -2.47 -0.97 5.65
N MET A 48 -2.21 -1.78 4.63
CA MET A 48 -0.87 -2.24 4.30
C MET A 48 -0.41 -1.58 3.00
N VAL A 49 0.80 -1.03 2.99
CA VAL A 49 1.43 -0.51 1.77
C VAL A 49 2.74 -1.26 1.54
N GLU A 50 2.92 -1.75 0.33
CA GLU A 50 4.11 -2.47 -0.09
C GLU A 50 4.92 -1.63 -1.06
N PHE A 51 6.24 -1.73 -0.90
CA PHE A 51 7.20 -0.94 -1.63
C PHE A 51 8.27 -1.83 -2.24
N ASN A 52 8.80 -1.39 -3.37
CA ASN A 52 10.05 -1.85 -3.95
C ASN A 52 11.00 -0.66 -4.10
N VAL A 53 12.21 -0.80 -3.58
CA VAL A 53 13.31 0.15 -3.77
C VAL A 53 14.38 -0.50 -4.62
N LYS A 54 14.93 0.24 -5.58
CA LYS A 54 16.07 -0.20 -6.40
C LYS A 54 17.23 0.76 -6.19
N SER A 55 18.43 0.24 -6.04
CA SER A 55 19.61 1.10 -5.95
C SER A 55 19.76 1.96 -7.21
N PRO A 56 20.01 3.27 -7.10
CA PRO A 56 20.26 4.14 -8.25
C PRO A 56 21.67 3.98 -8.82
N TYR A 57 22.58 3.39 -8.05
CA TYR A 57 23.99 3.36 -8.35
C TYR A 57 24.30 2.29 -9.38
N ILE A 58 25.16 2.64 -10.34
CA ILE A 58 25.67 1.79 -11.39
C ILE A 58 27.18 2.02 -11.46
N ASN A 59 27.95 0.93 -11.40
CA ASN A 59 29.41 0.92 -11.36
C ASN A 59 29.99 1.84 -10.27
N SER A 60 29.45 1.77 -9.05
CA SER A 60 29.97 2.54 -7.91
C SER A 60 29.82 1.80 -6.57
N ASP A 61 30.74 2.07 -5.65
CA ASP A 61 30.70 1.52 -4.28
C ASP A 61 29.71 2.26 -3.36
N SER A 62 28.84 3.11 -3.93
CA SER A 62 27.85 3.87 -3.17
C SER A 62 26.68 3.00 -2.74
N THR A 63 26.13 3.28 -1.55
CA THR A 63 24.97 2.57 -0.99
C THR A 63 23.81 3.51 -0.76
N LEU A 64 22.59 3.09 -1.08
CA LEU A 64 21.38 3.80 -0.70
C LEU A 64 21.03 3.43 0.75
N ILE A 65 20.91 4.44 1.60
CA ILE A 65 20.49 4.27 3.00
C ILE A 65 18.96 4.34 3.07
N ILE A 66 18.35 3.29 3.63
CA ILE A 66 16.92 3.23 3.89
C ILE A 66 16.73 3.26 5.41
N SER A 67 15.96 4.24 5.89
CA SER A 67 15.57 4.37 7.29
C SER A 67 14.24 5.12 7.36
N LEU A 68 13.28 4.59 8.12
CA LEU A 68 11.95 5.16 8.27
C LEU A 68 11.88 6.14 9.44
N SER A 69 11.11 7.22 9.32
CA SER A 69 10.67 7.97 10.50
C SER A 69 9.66 7.17 11.34
N ASP A 70 9.70 7.37 12.65
CA ASP A 70 8.68 6.94 13.60
C ASP A 70 7.33 7.66 13.41
N SER A 71 7.36 8.84 12.80
CA SER A 71 6.19 9.69 12.56
C SER A 71 5.54 9.47 11.19
N LEU A 72 5.85 8.37 10.51
CA LEU A 72 5.31 8.04 9.18
C LEU A 72 3.78 7.86 9.21
N TYR A 73 3.07 8.43 8.24
CA TYR A 73 1.61 8.33 8.17
C TYR A 73 1.04 8.30 6.76
N ILE A 74 -0.16 7.70 6.65
CA ILE A 74 -1.07 7.94 5.52
C ILE A 74 -1.94 9.14 5.86
N GLN A 75 -2.13 10.06 4.92
CA GLN A 75 -3.10 11.14 5.03
C GLN A 75 -4.17 11.00 3.96
N ASP A 76 -5.43 10.98 4.38
CA ASP A 76 -6.57 11.11 3.47
C ASP A 76 -6.57 12.51 2.86
N CYS A 77 -6.53 12.61 1.53
CA CYS A 77 -6.47 13.89 0.83
C CYS A 77 -7.75 14.72 1.01
N ALA A 78 -8.91 14.08 1.20
CA ALA A 78 -10.20 14.74 1.34
C ALA A 78 -10.40 15.27 2.77
N THR A 79 -10.24 14.40 3.76
CA THR A 79 -10.51 14.75 5.17
C THR A 79 -9.30 15.33 5.91
N LYS A 80 -8.10 15.24 5.32
CA LYS A 80 -6.80 15.58 5.93
C LYS A 80 -6.43 14.75 7.16
N ARG A 81 -7.24 13.75 7.54
CA ARG A 81 -6.99 12.86 8.66
C ARG A 81 -5.72 12.03 8.44
N LYS A 82 -4.91 11.90 9.49
CA LYS A 82 -3.65 11.14 9.50
C LYS A 82 -3.85 9.77 10.16
N TYR A 83 -3.25 8.75 9.57
CA TYR A 83 -3.29 7.35 9.99
C TYR A 83 -1.84 6.87 10.10
N TYR A 84 -1.34 6.85 11.33
CA TYR A 84 0.07 6.58 11.62
C TYR A 84 0.44 5.12 11.46
N LEU A 85 1.74 4.90 11.23
CA LEU A 85 2.38 3.59 11.18
C LEU A 85 2.16 2.83 12.50
N ILE A 86 1.88 1.53 12.38
CA ILE A 86 1.79 0.57 13.47
C ILE A 86 3.06 -0.28 13.47
N LYS A 87 3.49 -0.74 12.29
CA LYS A 87 4.59 -1.69 12.16
C LYS A 87 5.28 -1.58 10.79
N SER A 88 6.59 -1.73 10.76
CA SER A 88 7.35 -2.02 9.54
C SER A 88 7.72 -3.50 9.48
N ASN A 89 7.67 -4.09 8.29
CA ASN A 89 8.21 -5.41 8.02
C ASN A 89 9.43 -5.25 7.09
N ALA A 90 10.56 -5.83 7.48
CA ALA A 90 11.89 -5.75 6.83
C ALA A 90 12.58 -4.38 6.86
N ALA A 91 11.87 -3.26 6.73
CA ALA A 91 12.48 -1.93 6.81
C ALA A 91 12.78 -1.51 8.25
N THR A 92 13.93 -0.89 8.47
CA THR A 92 14.40 -0.40 9.76
C THR A 92 13.89 1.01 10.06
N VAL A 93 13.52 1.25 11.32
CA VAL A 93 13.13 2.58 11.83
C VAL A 93 14.37 3.26 12.41
N TYR A 94 14.51 4.56 12.18
CA TYR A 94 15.60 5.37 12.72
C TYR A 94 15.77 5.14 14.23
N PRO A 95 17.00 5.00 14.76
CA PRO A 95 18.30 5.24 14.13
C PRO A 95 18.86 4.08 13.29
N ASN A 96 18.15 2.95 13.20
CA ASN A 96 18.61 1.80 12.41
C ASN A 96 18.52 2.09 10.91
N LYS A 97 19.46 1.52 10.15
CA LYS A 97 19.63 1.77 8.72
C LYS A 97 19.79 0.46 7.96
N TYR A 98 19.12 0.35 6.82
CA TYR A 98 19.39 -0.69 5.84
C TYR A 98 20.23 -0.10 4.72
N GLN A 99 21.32 -0.78 4.33
CA GLN A 99 22.18 -0.36 3.23
C GLN A 99 21.86 -1.22 2.01
N LEU A 100 21.45 -0.55 0.92
CA LEU A 100 21.19 -1.19 -0.36
C LEU A 100 22.37 -0.90 -1.31
N LYS A 101 23.08 -1.94 -1.75
CA LYS A 101 24.25 -1.83 -2.62
C LYS A 101 23.84 -1.66 -4.09
N GLU A 102 24.82 -1.41 -4.95
CA GLU A 102 24.63 -1.36 -6.41
C GLU A 102 23.84 -2.58 -6.93
N LYS A 103 22.96 -2.35 -7.92
CA LYS A 103 22.13 -3.38 -8.60
C LYS A 103 21.17 -4.18 -7.70
N GLU A 104 21.17 -3.93 -6.39
CA GLU A 104 20.24 -4.57 -5.46
C GLU A 104 18.84 -3.93 -5.52
N SER A 105 17.87 -4.73 -5.11
CA SER A 105 16.51 -4.27 -4.85
C SER A 105 16.02 -4.77 -3.51
N PHE A 106 15.17 -4.00 -2.86
CA PHE A 106 14.65 -4.30 -1.54
C PHE A 106 13.14 -4.12 -1.51
N ASN A 107 12.45 -5.13 -0.99
CA ASN A 107 11.02 -5.12 -0.79
C ASN A 107 10.72 -5.01 0.71
N PHE A 108 9.78 -4.14 1.05
CA PHE A 108 9.31 -4.01 2.42
C PHE A 108 7.82 -3.64 2.43
N SER A 109 7.19 -3.83 3.59
CA SER A 109 5.81 -3.43 3.80
C SER A 109 5.63 -2.67 5.09
N LEU A 110 4.66 -1.76 5.07
CA LEU A 110 4.31 -0.90 6.19
C LEU A 110 2.84 -1.11 6.54
N GLU A 111 2.57 -1.36 7.81
CA GLU A 111 1.22 -1.49 8.36
C GLU A 111 0.85 -0.20 9.07
N PHE A 112 -0.24 0.41 8.65
CA PHE A 112 -0.80 1.64 9.21
C PHE A 112 -2.14 1.37 9.88
N LYS A 113 -2.57 2.32 10.71
CA LYS A 113 -3.98 2.40 11.16
C LYS A 113 -4.93 2.31 9.96
N PRO A 114 -6.08 1.63 10.11
CA PRO A 114 -7.00 1.40 9.00
C PRO A 114 -7.55 2.73 8.48
N ILE A 115 -7.45 2.94 7.17
CA ILE A 115 -8.12 4.04 6.49
C ILE A 115 -9.54 3.62 6.07
N PRO A 116 -10.48 4.57 5.88
CA PRO A 116 -11.82 4.27 5.40
C PRO A 116 -11.79 3.52 4.07
N GLN A 117 -12.66 2.50 3.90
CA GLN A 117 -12.68 1.67 2.70
C GLN A 117 -13.05 2.44 1.42
N ASN A 118 -13.79 3.53 1.57
CA ASN A 118 -14.15 4.46 0.49
C ASN A 118 -13.05 5.51 0.20
N CYS A 119 -11.90 5.46 0.87
CA CYS A 119 -10.79 6.35 0.56
C CYS A 119 -10.19 6.00 -0.81
N THR A 120 -10.10 6.99 -1.69
CA THR A 120 -9.63 6.84 -3.08
C THR A 120 -8.33 7.58 -3.36
N LEU A 121 -7.93 8.51 -2.49
CA LEU A 121 -6.77 9.37 -2.71
C LEU A 121 -6.07 9.68 -1.40
N VAL A 122 -4.80 9.29 -1.28
CA VAL A 122 -4.00 9.49 -0.07
C VAL A 122 -2.63 10.09 -0.37
N ASN A 123 -2.03 10.70 0.64
CA ASN A 123 -0.59 10.91 0.70
C ASN A 123 0.01 9.88 1.64
N ILE A 124 1.24 9.44 1.38
CA ILE A 124 2.06 8.68 2.32
C ILE A 124 3.26 9.57 2.62
N ILE A 125 3.38 9.98 3.88
CA ILE A 125 4.34 10.99 4.31
C ILE A 125 5.30 10.36 5.31
N ASP A 126 6.56 10.35 4.94
CA ASP A 126 7.70 10.10 5.80
C ASP A 126 8.26 11.44 6.27
N ASN A 127 7.79 11.88 7.43
CA ASN A 127 8.13 13.17 8.01
C ASN A 127 9.51 13.14 8.69
N SER A 128 10.51 12.58 8.00
CA SER A 128 11.89 12.64 8.45
C SER A 128 12.52 13.98 8.07
N GLU A 129 13.30 14.56 8.99
CA GLU A 129 14.04 15.81 8.75
C GLU A 129 15.08 15.68 7.62
N LEU A 130 15.44 14.46 7.26
CA LEU A 130 16.42 14.13 6.22
C LEU A 130 15.79 13.96 4.82
N GLY A 131 14.52 14.33 4.65
CA GLY A 131 13.86 14.32 3.35
C GLY A 131 13.30 12.95 2.95
N GLY A 132 12.66 12.25 3.90
CA GLY A 132 12.07 10.92 3.78
C GLY A 132 11.21 10.67 2.53
N PHE A 133 10.81 9.43 2.28
CA PHE A 133 10.08 9.09 1.06
C PHE A 133 8.59 9.45 1.15
N ASN A 134 8.20 10.46 0.38
CA ASN A 134 6.86 11.01 0.32
C ASN A 134 6.20 10.71 -1.01
N PHE A 135 5.01 10.10 -0.96
CA PHE A 135 4.16 9.84 -2.10
C PHE A 135 2.89 10.69 -2.01
N TYR A 136 2.65 11.53 -2.99
CA TYR A 136 1.51 12.45 -3.00
C TYR A 136 0.46 12.03 -4.01
N LYS A 137 -0.82 12.19 -3.60
CA LYS A 137 -2.00 11.90 -4.42
C LYS A 137 -1.95 10.48 -5.01
N VAL A 138 -1.62 9.50 -4.16
CA VAL A 138 -1.68 8.08 -4.45
C VAL A 138 -3.13 7.70 -4.68
N LYS A 139 -3.50 7.39 -5.92
CA LYS A 139 -4.84 6.92 -6.25
C LYS A 139 -4.97 5.45 -5.85
N ILE A 140 -5.97 5.13 -5.06
CA ILE A 140 -6.28 3.76 -4.64
C ILE A 140 -7.44 3.27 -5.52
N VAL A 141 -7.14 2.35 -6.43
CA VAL A 141 -8.11 1.83 -7.39
C VAL A 141 -8.66 0.49 -6.90
N ASN A 142 -9.99 0.33 -6.97
CA ASN A 142 -10.63 -0.95 -6.69
C ASN A 142 -10.45 -1.87 -7.90
N LEU A 143 -9.82 -3.02 -7.72
CA LEU A 143 -9.60 -3.96 -8.82
C LEU A 143 -10.91 -4.53 -9.41
N ASN A 144 -11.98 -4.57 -8.61
CA ASN A 144 -13.30 -4.96 -9.08
C ASN A 144 -13.92 -3.94 -10.04
N GLU A 145 -13.44 -2.69 -10.05
CA GLU A 145 -13.90 -1.63 -10.95
C GLU A 145 -13.10 -1.61 -12.27
N LEU A 146 -11.81 -2.00 -12.26
CA LEU A 146 -10.97 -2.14 -13.46
C LEU A 146 -11.46 -3.24 -14.41
N ASN A 147 -11.97 -4.34 -13.87
CA ASN A 147 -12.48 -5.46 -14.67
C ASN A 147 -13.85 -5.19 -15.31
N LYS A 148 -14.60 -4.18 -14.84
CA LYS A 148 -15.87 -3.76 -15.45
C LYS A 148 -15.68 -2.88 -16.68
N THR A 149 -14.53 -2.20 -16.80
CA THR A 149 -14.20 -1.37 -17.97
C THR A 149 -13.58 -2.16 -19.13
N VAL A 150 -13.29 -3.45 -18.93
CA VAL A 150 -12.80 -4.36 -19.98
C VAL A 150 -13.89 -5.41 -20.28
N THR A 151 -15.10 -4.95 -20.59
CA THR A 151 -16.01 -5.77 -21.39
C THR A 151 -15.77 -5.41 -22.86
N PRO A 152 -15.40 -6.35 -23.75
CA PRO A 152 -15.31 -6.06 -25.17
C PRO A 152 -16.68 -5.57 -25.64
N ASN A 153 -16.71 -4.41 -26.28
CA ASN A 153 -17.91 -3.88 -26.91
C ASN A 153 -18.34 -4.87 -28.01
N PRO A 154 -19.50 -5.56 -27.90
CA PRO A 154 -19.92 -6.53 -28.90
C PRO A 154 -20.49 -5.89 -30.18
N SER A 155 -20.43 -4.56 -30.34
CA SER A 155 -21.10 -3.85 -31.45
C SER A 155 -20.23 -3.50 -32.66
N ILE A 156 -19.15 -4.24 -32.94
CA ILE A 156 -18.47 -4.17 -34.24
C ILE A 156 -18.30 -5.57 -34.82
N PHE A 157 -19.41 -6.15 -35.27
CA PHE A 157 -19.45 -7.11 -36.38
C PHE A 157 -20.72 -6.81 -37.19
N GLU A 158 -20.72 -5.66 -37.85
CA GLU A 158 -21.52 -5.49 -39.06
C GLU A 158 -20.59 -5.06 -40.21
N PHE A 159 -20.82 -5.73 -41.34
CA PHE A 159 -20.30 -5.53 -42.70
C PHE A 159 -18.96 -6.17 -43.07
N GLY A 160 -19.03 -7.13 -44.01
CA GLY A 160 -17.90 -7.46 -44.87
C GLY A 160 -17.95 -8.78 -45.64
N LEU A 161 -18.97 -8.96 -46.49
CA LEU A 161 -19.06 -9.90 -47.64
C LEU A 161 -19.25 -11.41 -47.37
#